data_AF-A0A926JX15-F1
#
_entry.id   AF-A0A926JX15-F1
#
_cell.length_a   1.000
_cell.length_b   1.000
_cell.length_c   1.000
_cell.angle_alpha   90.00
_cell.angle_beta   90.00
_cell.angle_gamma   90.00
#
_symmetry.space_group_name_H-M   'P 1'
#
loop_
_entity.id
_entity.type
_entity.pdbx_description
1 polymer ?
#
loop_
_entity_poly.entity_id
_entity_poly.type
_entity_poly.pdbx_seq_one_letter_code
_entity_poly.pdbx_strand_id
1 'polypeptide(L)'
;MRTLDDCLSAAIATLSPEVMARFPVDPLETMRRDLGLKVHRAEHLTERRADGGACDGLSFLKDGVILFAPTWNSRRENFTLAHEVGHWLVSQVPEIFDWLFDQPEPKRFLETLCDRIAQRLLVSEGALAAVIGSGPIRARHVVDLYESSQASMPTCAIALAARLPGLGAVVLVDRDHETDKLIVRYASVHPDPHHGWPKVYPWSGQDLPIAHPLGFLAKGAAVQQRTFWAAPWGERADFYMDALAIKDRRTIAVLADTDLWGAERFHPQAPREFDQRPEQEIACCGQVRTARGYPCQDCHQVHCPICGKCRCDRQNEELVMCAGGCFLSYRPNLLVEGRCEDCR
;
A
#
# COMPACT_ATOMS: atom_id res chain seq x y z
N MET A 1 11.40 8.77 -19.02
CA MET A 1 11.70 8.70 -17.57
C MET A 1 12.30 7.34 -17.25
N ARG A 2 13.05 7.16 -16.16
CA ARG A 2 13.69 5.87 -15.83
C ARG A 2 13.17 5.26 -14.52
N THR A 3 12.73 6.08 -13.58
CA THR A 3 12.30 5.63 -12.25
C THR A 3 10.97 6.26 -11.84
N LEU A 4 10.34 5.66 -10.81
CA LEU A 4 9.15 6.22 -10.16
C LEU A 4 9.38 7.63 -9.60
N ASP A 5 10.61 7.91 -9.13
CA ASP A 5 10.98 9.23 -8.60
C ASP A 5 11.14 10.28 -9.72
N ASP A 6 11.54 9.86 -10.92
CA ASP A 6 11.53 10.74 -12.11
C ASP A 6 10.08 11.13 -12.45
N CYS A 7 9.16 10.17 -12.44
CA CYS A 7 7.74 10.41 -12.70
C CYS A 7 7.12 11.33 -11.64
N LEU A 8 7.43 11.10 -10.37
CA LEU A 8 7.00 11.97 -9.27
C LEU A 8 7.50 13.41 -9.48
N SER A 9 8.78 13.57 -9.79
CA SER A 9 9.39 14.88 -10.02
C SER A 9 8.75 15.59 -11.22
N ALA A 10 8.50 14.87 -12.31
CA ALA A 10 7.85 15.41 -13.50
C ALA A 10 6.41 15.85 -13.23
N ALA A 11 5.61 15.05 -12.52
CA ALA A 11 4.24 15.40 -12.16
C ALA A 11 4.20 16.64 -11.26
N ILE A 12 5.05 16.71 -10.23
CA ILE A 12 5.11 17.85 -9.30
C ILE A 12 5.62 19.12 -10.00
N ALA A 13 6.52 18.99 -10.98
CA ALA A 13 7.03 20.13 -11.74
C ALA A 13 5.95 20.87 -12.57
N THR A 14 4.78 20.26 -12.79
CA THR A 14 3.64 20.93 -13.42
C THR A 14 2.96 21.95 -12.52
N LEU A 15 3.24 21.92 -11.21
CA LEU A 15 2.67 22.84 -10.23
C LEU A 15 3.61 24.01 -9.95
N SER A 16 3.04 25.20 -9.78
CA SER A 16 3.81 26.35 -9.32
C SER A 16 4.18 26.21 -7.83
N PRO A 17 5.28 26.84 -7.38
CA PRO A 17 5.65 26.88 -5.97
C PRO A 17 4.54 27.42 -5.07
N GLU A 18 3.76 28.38 -5.58
CA GLU A 18 2.63 28.96 -4.86
C GLU A 18 1.49 27.96 -4.64
N VAL A 19 1.19 27.13 -5.63
CA VAL A 19 0.21 26.03 -5.49
C VAL A 19 0.72 25.02 -4.47
N MET A 20 1.98 24.60 -4.60
CA MET A 20 2.61 23.66 -3.67
C MET A 20 2.61 24.16 -2.22
N ALA A 21 2.75 25.48 -2.01
CA ALA A 21 2.71 26.07 -0.67
C ALA A 21 1.27 26.19 -0.11
N ARG A 22 0.26 26.40 -0.96
CA ARG A 22 -1.14 26.57 -0.54
C ARG A 22 -1.88 25.24 -0.36
N PHE A 23 -1.53 24.22 -1.14
CA PHE A 23 -2.20 22.92 -1.11
C PHE A 23 -2.27 22.28 0.29
N PRO A 24 -1.19 22.25 1.09
CA PRO A 24 -1.24 21.68 2.44
C PRO A 24 -2.13 22.46 3.43
N VAL A 25 -2.46 23.73 3.13
CA VAL A 25 -3.25 24.61 4.01
C VAL A 25 -4.74 24.46 3.72
N ASP A 26 -5.11 24.46 2.45
CA ASP A 26 -6.50 24.28 2.00
C ASP A 26 -6.52 23.55 0.64
N PRO A 27 -6.52 22.19 0.65
CA PRO A 27 -6.53 21.40 -0.58
C PRO A 27 -7.71 21.74 -1.48
N LEU A 28 -8.90 21.89 -0.89
CA LEU A 28 -10.14 22.07 -1.64
C LEU A 28 -10.16 23.42 -2.38
N GLU A 29 -9.80 24.50 -1.69
CA GLU A 29 -9.74 25.83 -2.31
C GLU A 29 -8.61 25.92 -3.32
N THR A 30 -7.45 25.32 -3.03
CA THR A 30 -6.32 25.29 -3.96
C THR A 30 -6.69 24.58 -5.27
N MET A 31 -7.37 23.43 -5.18
CA MET A 31 -7.86 22.70 -6.35
C MET A 31 -8.84 23.53 -7.19
N ARG A 32 -9.77 24.24 -6.54
CA ARG A 32 -10.80 25.02 -7.25
C ARG A 32 -10.24 26.30 -7.87
N ARG A 33 -9.52 27.09 -7.07
CA ARG A 33 -9.07 28.43 -7.47
C ARG A 33 -7.79 28.38 -8.29
N ASP A 34 -6.81 27.60 -7.84
CA ASP A 34 -5.48 27.63 -8.43
C ASP A 34 -5.31 26.59 -9.56
N LEU A 35 -6.00 25.45 -9.48
CA LEU A 35 -5.98 24.40 -10.52
C LEU A 35 -7.21 24.41 -11.44
N GLY A 36 -8.24 25.21 -11.14
CA GLY A 36 -9.47 25.29 -11.94
C GLY A 36 -10.31 24.02 -11.95
N LEU A 37 -10.13 23.13 -10.97
CA LEU A 37 -10.83 21.84 -10.89
C LEU A 37 -12.24 21.99 -10.28
N LYS A 38 -13.19 21.23 -10.81
CA LYS A 38 -14.56 21.12 -10.29
C LYS A 38 -14.61 20.02 -9.24
N VAL A 39 -14.47 20.41 -7.97
CA VAL A 39 -14.42 19.46 -6.85
C VAL A 39 -15.76 19.39 -6.13
N HIS A 40 -16.39 18.21 -6.07
CA HIS A 40 -17.69 18.00 -5.45
C HIS A 40 -17.69 16.87 -4.43
N ARG A 41 -18.46 17.04 -3.36
CA ARG A 41 -18.75 15.99 -2.38
C ARG A 41 -19.72 14.99 -2.99
N ALA A 42 -19.49 13.71 -2.77
CA ALA A 42 -20.33 12.62 -3.24
C ALA A 42 -20.56 11.61 -2.11
N GLU A 43 -21.60 11.83 -1.30
CA GLU A 43 -21.89 10.98 -0.13
C GLU A 43 -22.21 9.53 -0.50
N HIS A 44 -22.82 9.31 -1.66
CA HIS A 44 -23.15 7.98 -2.20
C HIS A 44 -21.91 7.11 -2.50
N LEU A 45 -20.70 7.68 -2.53
CA LEU A 45 -19.46 6.92 -2.66
C LEU A 45 -19.13 6.11 -1.41
N THR A 46 -19.71 6.46 -0.26
CA THR A 46 -19.54 5.73 1.01
C THR A 46 -20.31 4.41 1.07
N GLU A 47 -21.23 4.16 0.13
CA GLU A 47 -22.00 2.92 0.06
C GLU A 47 -21.10 1.77 -0.40
N ARG A 48 -20.79 0.84 0.52
CA ARG A 48 -19.99 -0.36 0.25
C ARG A 48 -20.62 -1.18 -0.88
N ARG A 49 -19.86 -1.42 -1.96
CA ARG A 49 -20.22 -2.44 -2.96
C ARG A 49 -19.99 -3.84 -2.38
N ALA A 50 -20.75 -4.83 -2.84
CA ALA A 50 -20.70 -6.23 -2.38
C ALA A 50 -19.33 -6.91 -2.60
N ASP A 51 -18.51 -6.31 -3.45
CA ASP A 51 -17.15 -6.66 -3.87
C ASP A 51 -16.05 -5.98 -3.03
N GLY A 52 -16.41 -5.32 -1.92
CA GLY A 52 -15.48 -5.07 -0.81
C GLY A 52 -14.62 -3.80 -0.89
N GLY A 53 -14.81 -2.94 -1.90
CA GLY A 53 -14.18 -1.61 -1.96
C GLY A 53 -15.19 -0.48 -1.77
N ALA A 54 -14.99 0.37 -0.77
CA ALA A 54 -15.55 1.73 -0.78
C ALA A 54 -14.59 2.60 -1.60
N CYS A 55 -15.11 3.34 -2.58
CA CYS A 55 -14.31 4.22 -3.42
C CYS A 55 -14.32 5.60 -2.77
N ASP A 56 -13.27 5.97 -2.03
CA ASP A 56 -13.28 7.23 -1.27
C ASP A 56 -13.22 8.47 -2.18
N GLY A 57 -12.84 8.32 -3.46
CA GLY A 57 -12.71 9.39 -4.45
C GLY A 57 -12.78 8.88 -5.88
N LEU A 58 -13.10 9.79 -6.81
CA LEU A 58 -13.16 9.51 -8.24
C LEU A 58 -12.81 10.75 -9.05
N SER A 59 -11.95 10.63 -10.05
CA SER A 59 -11.60 11.70 -10.98
C SER A 59 -12.12 11.43 -12.40
N PHE A 60 -12.73 12.45 -13.00
CA PHE A 60 -13.05 12.53 -14.43
C PHE A 60 -12.04 13.47 -15.08
N LEU A 61 -10.88 12.91 -15.44
CA LEU A 61 -9.68 13.65 -15.83
C LEU A 61 -9.90 14.62 -17.01
N LYS A 62 -10.71 14.21 -18.00
CA LYS A 62 -11.01 15.03 -19.19
C LYS A 62 -11.88 16.25 -18.88
N ASP A 63 -12.72 16.15 -17.86
CA ASP A 63 -13.69 17.18 -17.50
C ASP A 63 -13.19 18.07 -16.34
N GLY A 64 -12.02 17.73 -15.78
CA GLY A 64 -11.46 18.40 -14.60
C GLY A 64 -12.35 18.26 -13.36
N VAL A 65 -13.13 17.18 -13.26
CA VAL A 65 -14.06 16.94 -12.15
C VAL A 65 -13.47 15.93 -11.18
N ILE A 66 -13.50 16.24 -9.89
CA ILE A 66 -13.11 15.33 -8.80
C ILE A 66 -14.27 15.19 -7.82
N LEU A 67 -14.64 13.94 -7.54
CA LEU A 67 -15.62 13.57 -6.53
C LEU A 67 -14.91 12.95 -5.33
N PHE A 68 -15.38 13.25 -4.12
CA PHE A 68 -14.84 12.62 -2.91
C PHE A 68 -15.93 12.33 -1.88
N ALA A 69 -15.73 11.25 -1.14
CA ALA A 69 -16.51 10.91 0.04
C ALA A 69 -16.02 11.74 1.24
N PRO A 70 -16.88 12.57 1.87
CA PRO A 70 -16.47 13.34 3.03
C PRO A 70 -16.21 12.41 4.23
N THR A 71 -15.14 12.67 4.97
CA THR A 71 -14.79 11.87 6.15
C THR A 71 -15.02 12.66 7.42
N TRP A 72 -16.18 12.45 8.05
CA TRP A 72 -16.53 13.11 9.31
C TRP A 72 -15.51 12.80 10.41
N ASN A 73 -14.98 13.84 11.05
CA ASN A 73 -13.98 13.76 12.13
C ASN A 73 -12.60 13.18 11.72
N SER A 74 -12.28 13.17 10.42
CA SER A 74 -10.98 12.73 9.90
C SER A 74 -10.50 13.65 8.78
N ARG A 75 -9.18 13.74 8.61
CA ARG A 75 -8.54 14.43 7.47
C ARG A 75 -8.24 13.48 6.31
N ARG A 76 -8.86 12.31 6.28
CA ARG A 76 -8.66 11.29 5.23
C ARG A 76 -9.14 11.82 3.87
N GLU A 77 -10.20 12.62 3.85
CA GLU A 77 -10.65 13.29 2.62
C GLU A 77 -9.55 14.14 1.96
N ASN A 78 -8.66 14.76 2.72
CA ASN A 78 -7.55 15.54 2.15
C ASN A 78 -6.58 14.65 1.38
N PHE A 79 -6.32 13.42 1.87
CA PHE A 79 -5.52 12.44 1.15
C PHE A 79 -6.21 12.00 -0.12
N THR A 80 -7.51 11.69 -0.07
CA THR A 80 -8.28 11.35 -1.25
C THR A 80 -8.22 12.47 -2.28
N LEU A 81 -8.46 13.73 -1.87
CA LEU A 81 -8.37 14.89 -2.76
C LEU A 81 -6.97 15.00 -3.39
N ALA A 82 -5.91 14.87 -2.60
CA ALA A 82 -4.54 14.93 -3.09
C ALA A 82 -4.18 13.75 -4.01
N HIS A 83 -4.73 12.56 -3.75
CA HIS A 83 -4.57 11.36 -4.58
C HIS A 83 -5.24 11.54 -5.95
N GLU A 84 -6.47 12.04 -5.98
CA GLU A 84 -7.17 12.35 -7.23
C GLU A 84 -6.49 13.49 -8.02
N VAL A 85 -5.92 14.47 -7.32
CA VAL A 85 -5.04 15.47 -7.96
C VAL A 85 -3.81 14.78 -8.53
N GLY A 86 -3.25 13.77 -7.86
CA GLY A 86 -2.20 12.93 -8.42
C GLY A 86 -2.58 12.31 -9.76
N HIS A 87 -3.76 11.71 -9.89
CA HIS A 87 -4.24 11.20 -11.17
C HIS A 87 -4.36 12.30 -12.23
N TRP A 88 -4.89 13.47 -11.84
CA TRP A 88 -4.98 14.61 -12.74
C TRP A 88 -3.61 15.09 -13.21
N LEU A 89 -2.63 15.26 -12.31
CA LEU A 89 -1.27 15.68 -12.64
C LEU A 89 -0.56 14.68 -13.56
N VAL A 90 -0.68 13.39 -13.28
CA VAL A 90 -0.14 12.34 -14.15
C VAL A 90 -0.74 12.44 -15.55
N SER A 91 -2.04 12.77 -15.65
CA SER A 91 -2.70 12.95 -16.94
C SER A 91 -2.19 14.13 -17.77
N GLN A 92 -1.50 15.10 -17.14
CA GLN A 92 -0.91 16.25 -17.82
C GLN A 92 0.49 15.97 -18.38
N VAL A 93 1.11 14.83 -18.04
CA VAL A 93 2.48 14.49 -18.44
C VAL A 93 2.47 13.17 -19.23
N PRO A 94 2.32 13.21 -20.56
CA PRO A 94 2.19 12.02 -21.40
C PRO A 94 3.31 10.99 -21.21
N GLU A 95 4.53 11.45 -20.97
CA GLU A 95 5.72 10.63 -20.78
C GLU A 95 5.64 9.74 -19.51
N ILE A 96 4.78 10.09 -18.54
CA ILE A 96 4.49 9.21 -17.40
C ILE A 96 3.68 8.01 -17.86
N PHE A 97 2.73 8.17 -18.79
CA PHE A 97 1.98 7.04 -19.34
C PHE A 97 2.85 6.12 -20.18
N ASP A 98 3.78 6.67 -20.97
CA ASP A 98 4.76 5.87 -21.70
C ASP A 98 5.57 5.01 -20.73
N TRP A 99 6.06 5.60 -19.65
CA TRP A 99 6.80 4.86 -18.62
C TRP A 99 5.92 3.83 -17.89
N LEU A 100 4.68 4.18 -17.54
CA LEU A 100 3.74 3.28 -16.89
C LEU A 100 3.43 2.07 -17.77
N PHE A 101 3.28 2.26 -19.08
CA PHE A 101 3.03 1.19 -20.05
C PHE A 101 4.11 0.10 -20.02
N ASP A 102 5.36 0.50 -19.80
CA ASP A 102 6.51 -0.41 -19.71
C ASP A 102 6.61 -1.13 -18.34
N GLN A 103 5.73 -0.84 -17.38
CA GLN A 103 5.77 -1.47 -16.05
C GLN A 103 4.99 -2.79 -16.00
N PRO A 104 5.42 -3.76 -15.17
CA PRO A 104 4.73 -5.04 -15.02
C PRO A 104 3.34 -4.95 -14.36
N GLU A 105 3.11 -3.93 -13.53
CA GLU A 105 1.82 -3.68 -12.87
C GLU A 105 1.42 -2.19 -13.02
N PRO A 106 1.10 -1.71 -14.23
CA PRO A 106 0.96 -0.28 -14.54
C PRO A 106 -0.04 0.43 -13.63
N LYS A 107 -1.16 -0.23 -13.31
CA LYS A 107 -2.17 0.31 -12.39
C LYS A 107 -1.61 0.48 -10.98
N ARG A 108 -0.92 -0.54 -10.45
CA ARG A 108 -0.34 -0.48 -9.10
C ARG A 108 0.74 0.60 -9.01
N PHE A 109 1.55 0.75 -10.05
CA PHE A 109 2.55 1.82 -10.14
C PHE A 109 1.90 3.20 -10.24
N LEU A 110 0.79 3.34 -10.98
CA LEU A 110 0.00 4.57 -11.01
C LEU A 110 -0.55 4.92 -9.62
N GLU A 111 -1.21 3.97 -8.94
CA GLU A 111 -1.71 4.18 -7.57
C GLU A 111 -0.57 4.58 -6.61
N THR A 112 0.57 3.89 -6.70
CA THR A 112 1.76 4.18 -5.87
C THR A 112 2.31 5.58 -6.17
N LEU A 113 2.33 5.99 -7.44
CA LEU A 113 2.75 7.33 -7.85
C LEU A 113 1.78 8.39 -7.32
N CYS A 114 0.47 8.17 -7.44
CA CYS A 114 -0.57 9.05 -6.93
C CYS A 114 -0.52 9.18 -5.40
N ASP A 115 -0.27 8.09 -4.67
CA ASP A 115 -0.04 8.12 -3.21
C ASP A 115 1.19 8.95 -2.84
N ARG A 116 2.29 8.83 -3.58
CA ARG A 116 3.51 9.63 -3.37
C ARG A 116 3.28 11.11 -3.69
N ILE A 117 2.55 11.42 -4.76
CA ILE A 117 2.15 12.79 -5.09
C ILE A 117 1.28 13.36 -3.97
N ALA A 118 0.25 12.62 -3.54
CA ALA A 118 -0.64 13.03 -2.45
C ALA A 118 0.11 13.34 -1.16
N GLN A 119 1.04 12.45 -0.79
CA GLN A 119 1.93 12.65 0.33
C GLN A 119 2.77 13.93 0.18
N ARG A 120 3.36 14.16 -1.00
CA ARG A 120 4.18 15.34 -1.31
C ARG A 120 3.39 16.65 -1.19
N LEU A 121 2.13 16.61 -1.63
CA LEU A 121 1.21 17.76 -1.62
C LEU A 121 0.72 18.11 -0.21
N LEU A 122 0.56 17.11 0.66
CA LEU A 122 0.01 17.32 2.01
C LEU A 122 1.09 17.50 3.08
N VAL A 123 2.28 16.95 2.86
CA VAL A 123 3.41 16.99 3.80
C VAL A 123 4.63 17.55 3.06
N SER A 124 4.92 18.84 3.30
CA SER A 124 6.07 19.51 2.67
C SER A 124 7.40 19.00 3.24
N GLU A 125 8.49 19.11 2.45
CA GLU A 125 9.84 18.83 2.98
C GLU A 125 10.17 19.67 4.19
N GLY A 126 9.79 20.94 4.17
CA GLY A 126 10.07 21.87 5.26
C GLY A 126 9.42 21.41 6.55
N ALA A 127 8.15 20.97 6.50
CA ALA A 127 7.46 20.43 7.67
C ALA A 127 8.10 19.13 8.16
N LEU A 128 8.44 18.23 7.24
CA LEU A 128 9.08 16.96 7.57
C LEU A 128 10.45 17.15 8.19
N ALA A 129 11.29 18.01 7.62
CA ALA A 129 12.60 18.36 8.15
C ALA A 129 12.51 19.09 9.49
N ALA A 130 11.53 19.99 9.67
CA ALA A 130 11.31 20.70 10.93
C ALA A 130 10.88 19.74 12.06
N VAL A 131 10.02 18.75 11.75
CA VAL A 131 9.55 17.78 12.75
C VAL A 131 10.62 16.73 13.09
N ILE A 132 11.30 16.16 12.08
CA ILE A 132 12.32 15.13 12.32
C ILE A 132 13.58 15.75 12.95
N GLY A 133 13.96 16.96 12.52
CA GLY A 133 15.22 17.59 12.88
C GLY A 133 16.42 16.73 12.45
N SER A 134 17.43 16.65 13.30
CA SER A 134 18.64 15.84 13.07
C SER A 134 18.61 14.47 13.77
N GLY A 135 17.49 14.11 14.41
CA GLY A 135 17.36 12.89 15.20
C GLY A 135 16.81 11.71 14.42
N PRO A 136 16.76 10.51 15.05
CA PRO A 136 16.08 9.37 14.45
C PRO A 136 14.57 9.62 14.38
N ILE A 137 13.91 8.94 13.44
CA ILE A 137 12.44 8.98 13.30
C ILE A 137 11.78 8.39 14.54
N ARG A 138 10.70 9.01 15.03
CA ARG A 138 9.96 8.61 16.23
C ARG A 138 8.46 8.59 15.97
N ALA A 139 7.73 7.79 16.73
CA ALA A 139 6.26 7.74 16.69
C ALA A 139 5.63 9.12 16.97
N ARG A 140 6.26 9.92 17.83
CA ARG A 140 5.83 11.30 18.12
C ARG A 140 5.82 12.18 16.86
N HIS A 141 6.72 11.97 15.90
CA HIS A 141 6.77 12.75 14.67
C HIS A 141 5.49 12.60 13.83
N VAL A 142 4.79 11.46 13.91
CA VAL A 142 3.49 11.29 13.24
C VAL A 142 2.47 12.25 13.82
N VAL A 143 2.47 12.43 15.15
CA VAL A 143 1.57 13.34 15.85
C VAL A 143 1.92 14.79 15.51
N ASP A 144 3.20 15.13 15.55
CA ASP A 144 3.65 16.50 15.31
C ASP A 144 3.39 16.92 13.85
N LEU A 145 3.58 16.02 12.88
CA LEU A 145 3.18 16.24 11.50
C LEU A 145 1.66 16.38 11.35
N TYR A 146 0.90 15.52 12.02
CA TYR A 146 -0.55 15.61 12.00
C TYR A 146 -1.01 16.94 12.60
N GLU A 147 -0.46 17.39 13.72
CA GLU A 147 -0.86 18.65 14.37
C GLU A 147 -0.44 19.89 13.56
N SER A 148 0.66 19.81 12.82
CA SER A 148 1.20 20.93 12.02
C SER A 148 0.75 20.97 10.55
N SER A 149 -0.05 20.01 10.10
CA SER A 149 -0.51 19.94 8.69
C SER A 149 -1.99 19.56 8.57
N GLN A 150 -2.54 19.66 7.36
CA GLN A 150 -3.86 19.11 7.03
C GLN A 150 -3.80 17.63 6.63
N ALA A 151 -2.65 16.97 6.77
CA ALA A 151 -2.51 15.57 6.44
C ALA A 151 -3.23 14.66 7.46
N SER A 152 -3.63 13.49 7.00
CA SER A 152 -4.14 12.42 7.88
C SER A 152 -2.98 11.70 8.58
N MET A 153 -3.24 11.00 9.70
CA MET A 153 -2.21 10.18 10.36
C MET A 153 -1.59 9.12 9.41
N PRO A 154 -2.38 8.39 8.58
CA PRO A 154 -1.82 7.51 7.55
C PRO A 154 -0.86 8.22 6.59
N THR A 155 -1.23 9.41 6.11
CA THR A 155 -0.37 10.21 5.22
C THR A 155 0.94 10.60 5.89
N CYS A 156 0.88 11.00 7.17
CA CYS A 156 2.08 11.30 7.97
C CYS A 156 2.95 10.04 8.18
N ALA A 157 2.33 8.88 8.38
CA ALA A 157 3.02 7.61 8.52
C ALA A 157 3.77 7.21 7.24
N ILE A 158 3.15 7.40 6.05
CA ILE A 158 3.82 7.20 4.75
C ILE A 158 5.04 8.13 4.64
N ALA A 159 4.85 9.42 4.93
CA ALA A 159 5.91 10.40 4.81
C ALA A 159 7.12 10.10 5.70
N LEU A 160 6.87 9.59 6.91
CA LEU A 160 7.93 9.19 7.83
C LEU A 160 8.55 7.85 7.45
N ALA A 161 7.76 6.86 7.03
CA ALA A 161 8.30 5.57 6.58
C ALA A 161 9.26 5.75 5.40
N ALA A 162 8.95 6.65 4.47
CA ALA A 162 9.82 6.98 3.34
C ALA A 162 11.18 7.59 3.74
N ARG A 163 11.37 7.97 5.00
CA ARG A 163 12.62 8.54 5.54
C ARG A 163 13.41 7.57 6.42
N LEU A 164 12.92 6.35 6.61
CA LEU A 164 13.66 5.35 7.35
C LEU A 164 14.98 5.05 6.60
N PRO A 165 16.12 4.94 7.31
CA PRO A 165 17.43 4.71 6.68
C PRO A 165 17.62 3.28 6.18
N GLY A 166 16.74 2.36 6.58
CA GLY A 166 16.76 0.93 6.24
C GLY A 166 15.37 0.34 6.39
N LEU A 167 15.30 -0.99 6.44
CA LEU A 167 14.02 -1.69 6.55
C LEU A 167 13.26 -1.26 7.81
N GLY A 168 11.99 -0.94 7.65
CA GLY A 168 11.14 -0.64 8.79
C GLY A 168 9.69 -0.37 8.42
N ALA A 169 8.90 0.05 9.40
CA ALA A 169 7.51 0.40 9.18
C ALA A 169 7.03 1.45 10.18
N VAL A 170 6.08 2.28 9.76
CA VAL A 170 5.28 3.12 10.66
C VAL A 170 3.88 2.54 10.72
N VAL A 171 3.43 2.17 11.92
CA VAL A 171 2.14 1.51 12.13
C VAL A 171 1.22 2.31 13.04
N LEU A 172 -0.07 2.31 12.70
CA LEU A 172 -1.16 2.82 13.53
C LEU A 172 -1.97 1.62 14.00
N VAL A 173 -1.98 1.41 15.30
CA VAL A 173 -2.68 0.30 15.94
C VAL A 173 -3.84 0.86 16.74
N ASP A 174 -5.05 0.40 16.44
CA ASP A 174 -6.23 0.75 17.22
C ASP A 174 -6.78 -0.44 18.00
N ARG A 175 -7.38 -0.14 19.14
CA ARG A 175 -8.21 -1.08 19.88
C ARG A 175 -9.58 -1.18 19.24
N ASP A 176 -9.92 -2.36 18.77
CA ASP A 176 -11.21 -2.68 18.17
C ASP A 176 -12.35 -2.55 19.18
N HIS A 177 -13.49 -2.00 18.72
CA HIS A 177 -14.60 -1.68 19.61
C HIS A 177 -15.38 -2.91 20.07
N GLU A 178 -15.44 -3.96 19.24
CA GLU A 178 -16.26 -5.14 19.50
C GLU A 178 -15.46 -6.24 20.18
N THR A 179 -14.22 -6.44 19.72
CA THR A 179 -13.39 -7.57 20.16
C THR A 179 -12.38 -7.19 21.24
N ASP A 180 -12.21 -5.90 21.54
CA ASP A 180 -11.16 -5.34 22.41
C ASP A 180 -9.72 -5.70 22.00
N LYS A 181 -9.55 -6.29 20.80
CA LYS A 181 -8.25 -6.63 20.23
C LYS A 181 -7.56 -5.40 19.68
N LEU A 182 -6.24 -5.37 19.76
CA LEU A 182 -5.45 -4.38 19.04
C LEU A 182 -5.26 -4.86 17.60
N ILE A 183 -5.62 -4.01 16.65
CA ILE A 183 -5.55 -4.28 15.22
C ILE A 183 -4.71 -3.19 14.58
N VAL A 184 -3.79 -3.58 13.71
CA VAL A 184 -3.07 -2.64 12.83
C VAL A 184 -4.09 -2.02 11.88
N ARG A 185 -4.51 -0.79 12.12
CA ARG A 185 -5.42 -0.07 11.21
C ARG A 185 -4.71 0.45 9.98
N TYR A 186 -3.41 0.71 10.12
CA TYR A 186 -2.58 1.16 9.02
C TYR A 186 -1.12 0.76 9.23
N ALA A 187 -0.44 0.40 8.16
CA ALA A 187 0.99 0.14 8.15
C ALA A 187 1.58 0.72 6.86
N SER A 188 2.63 1.53 7.00
CA SER A 188 3.48 1.94 5.89
C SER A 188 4.86 1.32 6.07
N VAL A 189 5.24 0.43 5.16
CA VAL A 189 6.47 -0.35 5.23
C VAL A 189 7.49 0.24 4.26
N HIS A 190 8.69 0.51 4.76
CA HIS A 190 9.85 0.83 3.95
C HIS A 190 10.65 -0.46 3.74
N PRO A 191 10.68 -1.04 2.53
CA PRO A 191 11.41 -2.27 2.26
C PRO A 191 12.92 -2.08 2.40
N ASP A 192 13.67 -3.17 2.51
CA ASP A 192 15.13 -3.12 2.49
C ASP A 192 15.63 -2.63 1.11
N PRO A 193 16.56 -1.67 1.07
CA PRO A 193 17.01 -1.08 -0.20
C PRO A 193 17.77 -2.06 -1.10
N HIS A 194 18.30 -3.16 -0.57
CA HIS A 194 19.06 -4.16 -1.32
C HIS A 194 18.31 -5.47 -1.52
N HIS A 195 17.60 -5.94 -0.48
CA HIS A 195 16.94 -7.24 -0.46
C HIS A 195 15.42 -7.16 -0.71
N GLY A 196 14.86 -5.94 -0.71
CA GLY A 196 13.44 -5.71 -0.98
C GLY A 196 12.54 -6.03 0.21
N TRP A 197 11.41 -6.68 -0.06
CA TRP A 197 10.37 -6.90 0.94
C TRP A 197 10.74 -8.01 1.94
N PRO A 198 10.58 -7.77 3.25
CA PRO A 198 10.79 -8.81 4.26
C PRO A 198 9.66 -9.85 4.20
N LYS A 199 9.91 -11.08 4.67
CA LYS A 199 8.82 -12.05 4.85
C LYS A 199 7.87 -11.69 6.00
N VAL A 200 8.41 -11.16 7.09
CA VAL A 200 7.66 -10.83 8.31
C VAL A 200 7.68 -9.34 8.59
N TYR A 201 6.50 -8.73 8.60
CA TYR A 201 6.28 -7.30 8.82
C TYR A 201 4.80 -7.03 9.17
N PRO A 202 4.46 -5.87 9.75
CA PRO A 202 3.08 -5.52 10.05
C PRO A 202 2.24 -5.30 8.80
N TRP A 203 1.07 -5.95 8.74
CA TRP A 203 0.08 -5.74 7.69
C TRP A 203 -1.16 -5.00 8.22
N SER A 204 -1.76 -4.16 7.37
CA SER A 204 -3.04 -3.54 7.70
C SER A 204 -4.15 -4.59 7.87
N GLY A 205 -4.95 -4.46 8.91
CA GLY A 205 -5.98 -5.43 9.29
C GLY A 205 -5.47 -6.60 10.13
N GLN A 206 -4.16 -6.70 10.37
CA GLN A 206 -3.60 -7.77 11.21
C GLN A 206 -3.89 -7.51 12.69
N ASP A 207 -4.30 -8.57 13.42
CA ASP A 207 -4.29 -8.57 14.89
C ASP A 207 -2.86 -8.37 15.40
N LEU A 208 -2.70 -7.57 16.45
CA LEU A 208 -1.41 -7.42 17.13
C LEU A 208 -0.95 -8.78 17.66
N PRO A 209 0.32 -9.19 17.42
CA PRO A 209 0.82 -10.47 17.91
C PRO A 209 0.67 -10.64 19.42
N ILE A 210 0.38 -11.87 19.85
CA ILE A 210 0.27 -12.20 21.28
C ILE A 210 1.58 -11.84 21.99
N ALA A 211 1.45 -11.22 23.16
CA ALA A 211 2.57 -10.74 23.97
C ALA A 211 3.44 -9.65 23.32
N HIS A 212 3.03 -9.05 22.20
CA HIS A 212 3.73 -7.89 21.65
C HIS A 212 3.68 -6.72 22.66
N PRO A 213 4.82 -6.04 22.93
CA PRO A 213 4.88 -4.96 23.91
C PRO A 213 3.85 -3.82 23.76
N LEU A 214 3.38 -3.53 22.54
CA LEU A 214 2.33 -2.55 22.28
C LEU A 214 1.01 -2.88 22.98
N GLY A 215 0.76 -4.16 23.28
CA GLY A 215 -0.42 -4.61 24.00
C GLY A 215 -0.47 -4.18 25.46
N PHE A 216 0.68 -3.81 26.02
CA PHE A 216 0.84 -3.46 27.43
C PHE A 216 1.19 -1.97 27.64
N LEU A 217 1.22 -1.18 26.57
CA LEU A 217 1.58 0.23 26.65
C LEU A 217 0.46 1.02 27.34
N ALA A 218 0.79 1.66 28.46
CA ALA A 218 -0.16 2.51 29.18
C ALA A 218 -0.52 3.77 28.37
N LYS A 219 -1.69 4.34 28.63
CA LYS A 219 -2.16 5.58 27.99
C LYS A 219 -1.13 6.70 28.17
N GLY A 220 -0.78 7.39 27.08
CA GLY A 220 0.19 8.49 27.11
C GLY A 220 1.64 8.04 27.25
N ALA A 221 1.90 6.74 27.46
CA ALA A 221 3.26 6.24 27.59
C ALA A 221 3.95 6.20 26.23
N ALA A 222 5.26 6.43 26.27
CA ALA A 222 6.17 6.22 25.18
C ALA A 222 7.19 5.15 25.58
N VAL A 223 7.66 4.36 24.61
CA VAL A 223 8.68 3.33 24.87
C VAL A 223 9.62 3.21 23.68
N GLN A 224 10.90 2.98 24.00
CA GLN A 224 11.94 2.61 23.05
C GLN A 224 12.55 1.29 23.53
N GLN A 225 12.46 0.24 22.71
CA GLN A 225 12.96 -1.09 23.07
C GLN A 225 13.13 -1.99 21.84
N ARG A 226 13.87 -3.08 22.00
CA ARG A 226 13.77 -4.21 21.09
C ARG A 226 12.40 -4.89 21.24
N THR A 227 11.83 -5.28 20.12
CA THR A 227 10.53 -5.94 20.00
C THR A 227 10.59 -7.02 18.93
N PHE A 228 9.44 -7.58 18.60
CA PHE A 228 9.28 -8.50 17.49
C PHE A 228 7.98 -8.20 16.75
N TRP A 229 7.91 -8.65 15.51
CA TRP A 229 6.65 -8.87 14.81
C TRP A 229 6.50 -10.35 14.50
N ALA A 230 5.27 -10.86 14.52
CA ALA A 230 4.97 -12.23 14.12
C ALA A 230 3.84 -12.23 13.09
N ALA A 231 4.00 -13.07 12.07
CA ALA A 231 2.94 -13.34 11.13
C ALA A 231 1.87 -14.23 11.77
N PRO A 232 0.61 -14.20 11.31
CA PRO A 232 -0.46 -15.06 11.83
C PRO A 232 -0.15 -16.56 11.75
N TRP A 233 0.74 -16.98 10.84
CA TRP A 233 1.20 -18.36 10.66
C TRP A 233 2.45 -18.74 11.48
N GLY A 234 2.91 -17.87 12.38
CA GLY A 234 3.92 -18.19 13.40
C GLY A 234 5.36 -17.79 13.06
N GLU A 235 5.66 -17.38 11.83
CA GLU A 235 6.97 -16.78 11.51
C GLU A 235 7.16 -15.48 12.30
N ARG A 236 8.40 -15.24 12.76
CA ARG A 236 8.74 -14.11 13.62
C ARG A 236 10.01 -13.43 13.15
N ALA A 237 10.05 -12.10 13.27
CA ALA A 237 11.25 -11.32 13.10
C ALA A 237 11.39 -10.29 14.22
N ASP A 238 12.62 -10.06 14.65
CA ASP A 238 12.92 -9.04 15.66
C ASP A 238 12.96 -7.65 15.01
N PHE A 239 12.62 -6.61 15.76
CA PHE A 239 12.69 -5.21 15.35
C PHE A 239 13.12 -4.37 16.55
N TYR A 240 13.60 -3.16 16.32
CA TYR A 240 13.62 -2.11 17.32
C TYR A 240 12.37 -1.26 17.15
N MET A 241 11.87 -0.69 18.24
CA MET A 241 10.62 0.06 18.22
C MET A 241 10.71 1.32 19.07
N ASP A 242 10.25 2.42 18.50
CA ASP A 242 9.79 3.62 19.20
C ASP A 242 8.26 3.69 19.09
N ALA A 243 7.56 3.76 20.21
CA ALA A 243 6.10 3.76 20.24
C ALA A 243 5.52 4.80 21.20
N LEU A 244 4.32 5.28 20.88
CA LEU A 244 3.59 6.29 21.63
C LEU A 244 2.09 5.99 21.65
N ALA A 245 1.51 5.86 22.85
CA ALA A 245 0.06 5.77 23.04
C ALA A 245 -0.55 7.19 23.10
N ILE A 246 -1.29 7.60 22.08
CA ILE A 246 -1.77 9.00 21.93
C ILE A 246 -3.20 9.23 22.42
N LYS A 247 -4.01 8.17 22.53
CA LYS A 247 -5.39 8.18 23.05
C LYS A 247 -5.67 6.86 23.79
N ASP A 248 -6.85 6.72 24.36
CA ASP A 248 -7.29 5.48 25.03
C ASP A 248 -7.23 4.23 24.13
N ARG A 249 -7.25 4.42 22.81
CA ARG A 249 -7.42 3.33 21.84
C ARG A 249 -6.51 3.40 20.63
N ARG A 250 -5.52 4.30 20.59
CA ARG A 250 -4.61 4.41 19.46
C ARG A 250 -3.17 4.50 19.91
N THR A 251 -2.36 3.63 19.34
CA THR A 251 -0.91 3.59 19.51
C THR A 251 -0.24 3.73 18.15
N ILE A 252 0.81 4.55 18.12
CA ILE A 252 1.68 4.72 16.95
C ILE A 252 2.98 4.01 17.27
N ALA A 253 3.52 3.25 16.33
CA ALA A 253 4.85 2.67 16.48
C ALA A 253 5.67 2.80 15.20
N VAL A 254 6.96 3.08 15.36
CA VAL A 254 7.98 3.01 14.33
C VAL A 254 8.80 1.77 14.61
N LEU A 255 8.80 0.84 13.67
CA LEU A 255 9.61 -0.37 13.69
C LEU A 255 10.81 -0.17 12.76
N ALA A 256 11.99 -0.56 13.20
CA ALA A 256 13.21 -0.55 12.41
C ALA A 256 13.96 -1.86 12.58
N ASP A 257 14.63 -2.32 11.53
CA ASP A 257 15.51 -3.49 11.59
C ASP A 257 16.82 -3.24 12.36
N THR A 258 17.18 -1.97 12.51
CA THR A 258 18.37 -1.45 13.18
C THR A 258 17.99 -0.59 14.37
N ASP A 259 18.87 -0.51 15.37
CA ASP A 259 18.62 0.27 16.59
C ASP A 259 18.91 1.76 16.36
N LEU A 260 17.90 2.47 15.86
CA LEU A 260 18.00 3.91 15.61
C LEU A 260 18.03 4.75 16.89
N TRP A 261 17.63 4.18 18.03
CA TRP A 261 17.38 4.91 19.27
C TRP A 261 18.38 4.57 20.38
N GLY A 262 19.30 3.64 20.15
CA GLY A 262 20.22 3.16 21.18
C GLY A 262 19.50 2.44 22.32
N ALA A 263 18.41 1.74 21.99
CA ALA A 263 17.60 0.98 22.95
C ALA A 263 18.38 -0.17 23.60
N GLU A 264 19.34 -0.77 22.90
CA GLU A 264 20.22 -1.81 23.44
C GLU A 264 21.70 -1.40 23.33
N ARG A 265 22.53 -1.91 24.26
CA ARG A 265 24.00 -1.74 24.21
C ARG A 265 24.69 -2.80 23.36
N PHE A 266 24.01 -3.90 23.08
CA PHE A 266 24.51 -5.03 22.32
C PHE A 266 23.50 -5.36 21.23
N HIS A 267 23.96 -5.43 19.98
CA HIS A 267 23.10 -5.57 18.80
C HIS A 267 23.38 -6.91 18.12
N PRO A 268 22.78 -8.01 18.58
CA PRO A 268 22.94 -9.29 17.90
C PRO A 268 22.34 -9.19 16.50
N GLN A 269 23.13 -9.54 15.47
CA GLN A 269 22.59 -9.64 14.13
C GLN A 269 21.78 -10.94 14.01
N ALA A 270 20.45 -10.81 14.06
CA ALA A 270 19.57 -11.90 13.71
C ALA A 270 19.46 -11.96 12.18
N PRO A 271 19.69 -13.12 11.54
CA PRO A 271 19.46 -13.26 10.11
C PRO A 271 17.98 -12.99 9.81
N ARG A 272 17.73 -12.13 8.84
CA ARG A 272 16.38 -11.81 8.38
C ARG A 272 16.09 -12.49 7.06
N GLU A 273 14.92 -13.11 6.97
CA GLU A 273 14.44 -13.66 5.73
C GLU A 273 13.67 -12.63 4.92
N PHE A 274 14.06 -12.52 3.66
CA PHE A 274 13.40 -11.70 2.67
C PHE A 274 12.58 -12.59 1.73
N ASP A 275 11.61 -11.99 1.07
CA ASP A 275 10.82 -12.72 0.09
C ASP A 275 11.66 -13.05 -1.14
N GLN A 276 12.25 -14.25 -1.15
CA GLN A 276 13.05 -14.76 -2.26
C GLN A 276 12.24 -15.47 -3.34
N ARG A 277 10.90 -15.51 -3.22
CA ARG A 277 10.07 -16.18 -4.23
C ARG A 277 10.34 -15.54 -5.59
N PRO A 278 10.53 -16.33 -6.65
CA PRO A 278 10.77 -15.80 -7.98
C PRO A 278 9.56 -15.00 -8.44
N GLU A 279 9.84 -13.86 -9.07
CA GLU A 279 8.84 -13.13 -9.84
C GLU A 279 8.77 -13.70 -11.23
N GLN A 280 7.56 -13.97 -11.67
CA GLN A 280 7.29 -14.44 -13.00
C GLN A 280 6.04 -13.75 -13.54
N GLU A 281 6.11 -13.32 -14.78
CA GLU A 281 4.97 -12.82 -15.50
C GLU A 281 4.02 -13.98 -15.84
N ILE A 282 2.75 -13.84 -15.48
CA ILE A 282 1.69 -14.81 -15.78
C ILE A 282 0.52 -14.13 -16.48
N ALA A 283 -0.06 -14.81 -17.46
CA ALA A 283 -1.34 -14.43 -18.05
C ALA A 283 -2.47 -15.25 -17.40
N CYS A 284 -3.34 -14.59 -16.63
CA CYS A 284 -4.45 -15.24 -15.94
C CYS A 284 -5.55 -14.24 -15.56
N CYS A 285 -6.80 -14.70 -15.52
CA CYS A 285 -7.97 -13.86 -15.18
C CYS A 285 -8.10 -12.65 -16.11
N GLY A 286 -7.81 -12.84 -17.40
CA GLY A 286 -7.92 -11.79 -18.43
C GLY A 286 -6.85 -10.70 -18.38
N GLN A 287 -5.80 -10.85 -17.56
CA GLN A 287 -4.71 -9.89 -17.45
C GLN A 287 -3.35 -10.59 -17.39
N VAL A 288 -2.34 -9.94 -17.96
CA VAL A 288 -0.93 -10.26 -17.67
C VAL A 288 -0.53 -9.52 -16.40
N ARG A 289 0.13 -10.21 -15.48
CA ARG A 289 0.61 -9.64 -14.21
C ARG A 289 1.90 -10.32 -13.78
N THR A 290 2.77 -9.60 -13.11
CA THR A 290 3.87 -10.22 -12.37
C THR A 290 3.32 -10.81 -11.09
N ALA A 291 3.53 -12.10 -10.90
CA ALA A 291 3.19 -12.80 -9.67
C ALA A 291 4.47 -13.34 -9.04
N ARG A 292 4.52 -13.25 -7.71
CA ARG A 292 5.62 -13.76 -6.92
C ARG A 292 5.14 -15.02 -6.19
N GLY A 293 5.79 -16.15 -6.43
CA GLY A 293 5.33 -17.43 -5.93
C GLY A 293 6.30 -18.57 -6.20
N TYR A 294 6.09 -19.73 -5.58
CA TYR A 294 6.78 -20.94 -6.02
C TYR A 294 6.10 -21.45 -7.30
N PRO A 295 6.87 -21.71 -8.38
CA PRO A 295 6.30 -22.27 -9.61
C PRO A 295 5.67 -23.63 -9.36
N CYS A 296 4.57 -23.92 -10.06
CA CYS A 296 4.02 -25.26 -10.15
C CYS A 296 5.10 -26.25 -10.65
N GLN A 297 5.12 -27.47 -10.11
CA GLN A 297 6.12 -28.48 -10.47
C GLN A 297 5.98 -28.95 -11.92
N ASP A 298 4.78 -28.90 -12.50
CA ASP A 298 4.51 -29.38 -13.86
C ASP A 298 4.68 -28.29 -14.91
N CYS A 299 3.98 -27.14 -14.75
CA CYS A 299 4.02 -26.08 -15.75
C CYS A 299 5.11 -25.03 -15.53
N HIS A 300 5.83 -25.10 -14.40
CA HIS A 300 6.84 -24.11 -14.00
C HIS A 300 6.35 -22.65 -14.07
N GLN A 301 5.04 -22.45 -13.86
CA GLN A 301 4.44 -21.12 -13.71
C GLN A 301 3.99 -20.92 -12.28
N VAL A 302 4.22 -19.73 -11.74
CA VAL A 302 3.66 -19.31 -10.46
C VAL A 302 2.12 -19.31 -10.50
N HIS A 303 1.51 -19.51 -9.32
CA HIS A 303 0.06 -19.51 -9.17
C HIS A 303 -0.49 -18.09 -9.28
N CYS A 304 -1.67 -17.95 -9.88
CA CYS A 304 -2.34 -16.66 -9.97
C CYS A 304 -2.78 -16.16 -8.59
N PRO A 305 -2.40 -14.95 -8.17
CA PRO A 305 -2.77 -14.42 -6.86
C PRO A 305 -4.28 -14.15 -6.71
N ILE A 306 -5.03 -14.09 -7.82
CA ILE A 306 -6.49 -13.84 -7.80
C ILE A 306 -7.27 -15.14 -7.67
N CYS A 307 -7.02 -16.11 -8.55
CA CYS A 307 -7.80 -17.35 -8.57
C CYS A 307 -7.10 -18.54 -7.89
N GLY A 308 -5.85 -18.36 -7.44
CA GLY A 308 -5.05 -19.41 -6.79
C GLY A 308 -4.50 -20.49 -7.72
N LYS A 309 -4.79 -20.43 -9.03
CA LYS A 309 -4.54 -21.51 -10.00
C LYS A 309 -3.25 -21.31 -10.79
N CYS A 310 -2.53 -22.39 -11.08
CA CYS A 310 -1.42 -22.40 -12.05
C CYS A 310 -1.93 -22.61 -13.49
N ARG A 311 -1.02 -22.72 -14.47
CA ARG A 311 -1.41 -22.99 -15.87
C ARG A 311 -2.03 -24.38 -16.06
N CYS A 312 -1.52 -25.40 -15.36
CA CYS A 312 -2.08 -26.75 -15.43
C CYS A 312 -3.53 -26.79 -14.96
N ASP A 313 -3.82 -26.20 -13.79
CA ASP A 313 -5.17 -26.17 -13.22
C ASP A 313 -6.17 -25.54 -14.19
N ARG A 314 -5.80 -24.40 -14.79
CA ARG A 314 -6.64 -23.72 -15.78
C ARG A 314 -6.87 -24.56 -17.02
N GLN A 315 -5.84 -25.24 -17.52
CA GLN A 315 -5.97 -26.11 -18.69
C GLN A 315 -6.83 -27.34 -18.39
N ASN A 316 -6.77 -27.88 -17.17
CA ASN A 316 -7.57 -29.02 -16.75
C ASN A 316 -9.05 -28.65 -16.60
N GLU A 317 -9.36 -27.45 -16.11
CA GLU A 317 -10.73 -26.95 -16.00
C GLU A 317 -11.39 -26.68 -17.36
N GLU A 318 -10.59 -26.38 -18.38
CA GLU A 318 -11.08 -26.22 -19.75
C GLU A 318 -11.39 -27.56 -20.43
N LEU A 319 -10.96 -28.70 -19.87
CA LEU A 319 -11.19 -30.01 -20.49
C LEU A 319 -12.66 -30.43 -20.37
N VAL A 320 -13.19 -30.99 -21.45
CA VAL A 320 -14.53 -31.52 -21.55
C VAL A 320 -14.46 -33.03 -21.77
N MET A 321 -15.29 -33.77 -21.04
CA MET A 321 -15.37 -35.23 -21.17
C MET A 321 -16.02 -35.61 -22.52
N CYS A 322 -15.44 -36.58 -23.21
CA CYS A 322 -15.98 -37.10 -24.46
C CYS A 322 -17.36 -37.77 -24.24
N ALA A 323 -18.35 -37.40 -25.05
CA ALA A 323 -19.71 -37.97 -25.03
C ALA A 323 -19.81 -39.36 -25.70
N GLY A 324 -18.74 -39.83 -26.33
CA GLY A 324 -18.70 -41.09 -27.08
C GLY A 324 -18.40 -42.35 -26.26
N GLY A 325 -18.35 -42.25 -24.93
CA GLY A 325 -18.22 -43.41 -24.04
C GLY A 325 -16.79 -43.85 -23.69
N CYS A 326 -15.75 -43.13 -24.15
CA CYS A 326 -14.36 -43.40 -23.73
C CYS A 326 -14.00 -42.74 -22.39
N PHE A 327 -14.84 -41.83 -21.87
CA PHE A 327 -14.67 -41.10 -20.60
C PHE A 327 -13.36 -40.29 -20.45
N LEU A 328 -12.62 -40.10 -21.53
CA LEU A 328 -11.42 -39.26 -21.57
C LEU A 328 -11.80 -37.78 -21.71
N SER A 329 -10.97 -36.90 -21.13
CA SER A 329 -11.17 -35.45 -21.15
C SER A 329 -10.27 -34.80 -22.20
N TYR A 330 -10.86 -33.97 -23.07
CA TYR A 330 -10.17 -33.33 -24.18
C TYR A 330 -10.40 -31.82 -24.16
N ARG A 331 -9.52 -31.07 -24.84
CA ARG A 331 -9.81 -29.66 -25.10
C ARG A 331 -11.04 -29.54 -26.02
N PRO A 332 -11.91 -28.53 -25.82
CA PRO A 332 -13.15 -28.39 -26.59
C PRO A 332 -12.94 -28.39 -28.10
N ASN A 333 -11.84 -27.81 -28.58
CA ASN A 333 -11.49 -27.73 -29.99
C ASN A 333 -11.07 -29.08 -30.63
N LEU A 334 -10.84 -30.12 -29.82
CA LEU A 334 -10.55 -31.49 -30.30
C LEU A 334 -11.83 -32.34 -30.38
N LEU A 335 -12.95 -31.85 -29.86
CA LEU A 335 -14.24 -32.51 -29.92
C LEU A 335 -15.05 -31.95 -31.09
N VAL A 336 -15.64 -32.83 -31.90
CA VAL A 336 -16.66 -32.46 -32.90
C VAL A 336 -17.96 -33.09 -32.42
N GLU A 337 -19.00 -32.28 -32.26
CA GLU A 337 -20.29 -32.70 -31.67
C GLU A 337 -20.12 -33.39 -30.30
N GLY A 338 -19.12 -32.97 -29.52
CA GLY A 338 -18.80 -33.54 -28.19
C GLY A 338 -18.05 -34.88 -28.22
N ARG A 339 -17.58 -35.35 -29.39
CA ARG A 339 -16.88 -36.63 -29.54
C ARG A 339 -15.42 -36.46 -30.02
N CYS A 340 -14.52 -37.22 -29.42
CA CYS A 340 -13.12 -37.32 -29.84
C CYS A 340 -12.99 -38.12 -31.14
N GLU A 341 -11.83 -38.07 -31.79
CA GLU A 341 -11.55 -38.75 -33.07
C GLU A 341 -11.87 -40.25 -33.03
N ASP A 342 -11.55 -40.94 -31.94
CA ASP A 342 -11.76 -42.39 -31.78
C ASP A 342 -13.23 -42.79 -31.52
N CYS A 343 -14.09 -41.85 -31.14
CA CYS A 343 -15.50 -42.11 -30.83
C CYS A 343 -16.48 -41.46 -31.83
N ARG A 344 -15.96 -40.82 -32.87
CA ARG A 344 -16.74 -40.45 -34.06
C ARG A 344 -17.03 -41.70 -34.86
#